data_AF-A0AAD6XJE7-F1
#
_entry.id   AF-A0AAD6XJE7-F1
#
_cell.length_a   1.000
_cell.length_b   1.000
_cell.length_c   1.000
_cell.angle_alpha   90.00
_cell.angle_beta   90.00
_cell.angle_gamma   90.00
#
_symmetry.space_group_name_H-M   'P 1'
#
loop_
_entity.id
_entity.type
_entity.pdbx_description
1 polymer ?
#
loop_
_entity_poly.entity_id
_entity_poly.type
_entity_poly.pdbx_seq_one_letter_code
_entity_poly.pdbx_strand_id
1 'polypeptide(L)'
;MTSHRSLRSHAKRTSSAATPAASGPASSAAKKKKPVGAKKTHAQKSPTLPTIPSASSLLNNSQQTTDEWYKSKRTKKGYANYVKSGKKWLVDWTAEGRLDDEISADAFDEITAETPLALRALTAYKCEHLERGFASAEGLRSAFKDYFERVRGCQGEFWRYNSHTEKWEGNPVFENGFKTYYESLKNRHNRTSTATQALPMLPADLKIILEYLDSEEAIKYFTVTQRLYFKAFATTAFTLWTRNDELINLQFKDIKLDLRSATGIPYHEFSLIFRKTNKDPNKVQKYMVQIDRSHPEIDCYTHVLAWKAHMEHLLRRPLAGADFIFPAFASTGQLKFGECASRSGFEHLMDDIVERCNVMKGRNGKFTTHCFRRGGAQYRFLWADRKWSLKAVKWWGGWSSNENVGTLMRYLLDELMAYEEGFSDIMMDDRVIDRHETFMGEDEGAPLLKADLARFEGIMLEKIQGIVEGIGLSTPPATPTAKSRSAPARIEAPLSAGQPVSPVPPSPLPLGPSRIPETKSLDDALEYWEHGSPQKGLNIPLKNWSTQFKSAEYASEAVKLGNIRFVCEEFQVRFGGDHVAFEAKFPGMRNKFTMLMKAIRVERKLRGETKSRRTRK
;
A
#
# COMPACT_ATOMS: atom_id res chain seq x y z
N MET A 1 -37.58 50.87 23.88
CA MET A 1 -37.77 50.21 25.19
C MET A 1 -36.46 49.55 25.61
N THR A 2 -35.99 49.80 26.84
CA THR A 2 -35.02 49.01 27.66
C THR A 2 -33.90 48.22 26.94
N SER A 3 -32.60 48.58 26.96
CA SER A 3 -31.64 48.78 28.10
C SER A 3 -31.41 47.48 28.92
N HIS A 4 -30.22 47.00 29.33
CA HIS A 4 -28.82 47.50 29.42
C HIS A 4 -27.84 46.45 28.81
N ARG A 5 -26.51 46.61 28.58
CA ARG A 5 -25.44 47.61 28.88
C ARG A 5 -24.70 47.56 30.25
N SER A 6 -23.81 46.58 30.46
CA SER A 6 -22.63 46.63 31.37
C SER A 6 -21.52 45.70 30.82
N LEU A 7 -20.22 46.00 30.64
CA LEU A 7 -19.17 46.82 31.29
C LEU A 7 -18.50 46.23 32.55
N ARG A 8 -17.17 46.47 32.59
CA ARG A 8 -16.10 46.17 33.59
C ARG A 8 -15.49 44.76 33.52
N SER A 9 -14.17 44.51 33.38
CA SER A 9 -12.88 45.21 33.61
C SER A 9 -12.13 44.80 34.89
N HIS A 10 -10.94 44.22 34.69
CA HIS A 10 -9.74 44.23 35.55
C HIS A 10 -9.83 43.87 37.06
N ALA A 11 -9.01 42.88 37.45
CA ALA A 11 -8.16 43.01 38.63
C ALA A 11 -6.87 42.15 38.50
N LYS A 12 -5.71 42.82 38.40
CA LYS A 12 -4.41 42.26 38.76
C LYS A 12 -4.33 42.17 40.30
N ARG A 13 -3.69 41.15 40.86
CA ARG A 13 -3.06 41.28 42.18
C ARG A 13 -1.76 40.49 42.28
N THR A 14 -0.77 41.14 42.89
CA THR A 14 0.63 40.71 43.08
C THR A 14 0.91 40.49 44.57
N SER A 15 2.12 40.01 44.90
CA SER A 15 2.75 39.96 46.25
C SER A 15 2.15 38.96 47.26
N SER A 16 2.90 38.36 48.20
CA SER A 16 4.37 38.36 48.45
C SER A 16 4.79 37.16 49.31
N ALA A 17 6.11 36.93 49.38
CA ALA A 17 6.82 35.92 50.17
C ALA A 17 6.55 35.91 51.69
N ALA A 18 6.77 34.74 52.31
CA ALA A 18 7.42 34.60 53.62
C ALA A 18 7.98 33.17 53.82
N THR A 19 9.18 33.05 54.40
CA THR A 19 9.80 31.81 54.91
C THR A 19 9.84 31.89 56.45
N PRO A 20 9.73 30.79 57.20
CA PRO A 20 10.91 30.13 57.82
C PRO A 20 10.86 28.59 57.65
N ALA A 21 11.93 27.80 57.51
CA ALA A 21 13.23 27.67 58.20
C ALA A 21 13.21 26.69 59.40
N ALA A 22 14.30 25.90 59.53
CA ALA A 22 14.52 24.74 60.44
C ALA A 22 13.75 23.44 60.09
N SER A 23 14.30 22.21 60.20
CA SER A 23 15.68 21.73 60.46
C SER A 23 15.86 20.28 59.96
N GLY A 24 17.10 19.79 59.78
CA GLY A 24 17.44 18.45 59.23
C GLY A 24 17.26 17.27 60.23
N PRO A 25 17.82 16.06 60.00
CA PRO A 25 19.03 15.70 59.23
C PRO A 25 18.79 14.75 58.03
N ALA A 26 19.49 14.89 56.90
CA ALA A 26 20.80 14.29 56.61
C ALA A 26 20.87 12.73 56.64
N SER A 27 20.78 12.11 55.47
CA SER A 27 21.18 10.71 55.23
C SER A 27 22.10 10.62 54.01
N SER A 28 23.23 9.93 54.18
CA SER A 28 24.44 9.99 53.35
C SER A 28 24.29 9.50 51.90
N ALA A 29 24.94 10.21 50.97
CA ALA A 29 25.13 9.77 49.59
C ALA A 29 26.16 8.63 49.46
N ALA A 30 25.73 7.45 49.02
CA ALA A 30 26.61 6.32 48.71
C ALA A 30 26.97 6.26 47.21
N LYS A 31 28.12 6.83 46.83
CA LYS A 31 28.69 6.68 45.48
C LYS A 31 29.04 5.21 45.19
N LYS A 32 28.23 4.49 44.40
CA LYS A 32 28.62 3.17 43.88
C LYS A 32 29.77 3.32 42.88
N LYS A 33 30.97 2.89 43.30
CA LYS A 33 32.18 2.83 42.48
C LYS A 33 31.97 1.93 41.25
N LYS A 34 32.44 2.35 40.07
CA LYS A 34 32.65 1.45 38.92
C LYS A 34 33.75 0.44 39.29
N PRO A 35 33.58 -0.87 39.06
CA PRO A 35 34.70 -1.81 39.16
C PRO A 35 35.67 -1.58 38.00
N VAL A 36 36.95 -1.40 38.33
CA VAL A 36 38.06 -1.31 37.38
C VAL A 36 38.28 -2.68 36.71
N GLY A 37 38.69 -2.67 35.44
CA GLY A 37 38.84 -3.89 34.65
C GLY A 37 39.91 -4.84 35.20
N ALA A 38 39.49 -6.00 35.66
CA ALA A 38 40.39 -7.11 35.95
C ALA A 38 40.78 -7.82 34.64
N LYS A 39 42.07 -7.83 34.31
CA LYS A 39 42.64 -8.65 33.23
C LYS A 39 42.32 -10.12 33.52
N LYS A 40 41.49 -10.76 32.70
CA LYS A 40 41.34 -12.23 32.73
C LYS A 40 42.53 -12.86 32.02
N THR A 41 43.38 -13.53 32.79
CA THR A 41 44.44 -14.40 32.29
C THR A 41 43.86 -15.54 31.48
N HIS A 42 44.47 -15.83 30.32
CA HIS A 42 44.05 -16.91 29.43
C HIS A 42 44.45 -18.28 30.03
N ALA A 43 43.58 -18.86 30.85
CA ALA A 43 43.66 -20.28 31.17
C ALA A 43 43.14 -21.08 29.96
N GLN A 44 43.98 -21.94 29.38
CA GLN A 44 43.58 -22.85 28.32
C GLN A 44 42.55 -23.85 28.87
N LYS A 45 41.29 -23.73 28.45
CA LYS A 45 40.32 -24.82 28.61
C LYS A 45 40.54 -25.83 27.49
N SER A 46 40.79 -27.07 27.88
CA SER A 46 40.70 -28.25 27.01
C SER A 46 39.31 -28.33 26.34
N PRO A 47 39.23 -28.91 25.13
CA PRO A 47 38.00 -28.90 24.33
C PRO A 47 36.96 -29.86 24.91
N THR A 48 36.10 -29.37 25.80
CA THR A 48 34.85 -30.06 26.14
C THR A 48 33.99 -30.19 24.89
N LEU A 49 33.64 -31.44 24.54
CA LEU A 49 32.68 -31.77 23.49
C LEU A 49 31.43 -30.87 23.58
N PRO A 50 30.88 -30.38 22.46
CA PRO A 50 29.75 -29.47 22.48
C PRO A 50 28.54 -30.16 23.11
N THR A 51 28.20 -29.74 24.33
CA THR A 51 27.04 -30.26 25.07
C THR A 51 25.80 -30.08 24.21
N ILE A 52 25.15 -31.18 23.84
CA ILE A 52 23.91 -31.13 23.06
C ILE A 52 22.88 -30.36 23.91
N PRO A 53 22.37 -29.21 23.45
CA PRO A 53 21.46 -28.40 24.25
C PRO A 53 20.17 -29.19 24.49
N SER A 54 19.71 -29.21 25.75
CA SER A 54 18.49 -29.91 26.13
C SER A 54 17.26 -29.36 25.39
N ALA A 55 16.24 -30.19 25.21
CA ALA A 55 14.99 -29.75 24.58
C ALA A 55 14.41 -28.51 25.26
N SER A 56 14.45 -28.45 26.60
CA SER A 56 14.02 -27.29 27.38
C SER A 56 14.87 -26.03 27.11
N SER A 57 16.19 -26.17 26.95
CA SER A 57 17.05 -25.04 26.57
C SER A 57 16.75 -24.55 25.15
N LEU A 58 16.53 -25.46 24.20
CA LEU A 58 16.14 -25.12 22.83
C LEU A 58 14.76 -24.45 22.75
N LEU A 59 13.79 -24.94 23.53
CA LEU A 59 12.45 -24.35 23.61
C LEU A 59 12.48 -22.96 24.26
N ASN A 60 13.24 -22.77 25.35
CA ASN A 60 13.43 -21.46 25.98
C ASN A 60 14.10 -20.47 25.01
N ASN A 61 15.13 -20.88 24.27
CA ASN A 61 15.77 -20.05 23.26
C ASN A 61 14.83 -19.74 22.09
N SER A 62 13.99 -20.70 21.69
CA SER A 62 12.94 -20.52 20.68
C SER A 62 11.87 -19.52 21.15
N GLN A 63 11.47 -19.58 22.42
CA GLN A 63 10.51 -18.66 23.03
C GLN A 63 11.09 -17.24 23.14
N GLN A 64 12.34 -17.10 23.61
CA GLN A 64 13.05 -15.80 23.62
C GLN A 64 13.15 -15.22 22.20
N THR A 65 13.55 -16.03 21.21
CA THR A 65 13.59 -15.59 19.80
C THR A 65 12.21 -15.19 19.28
N THR A 66 11.17 -15.96 19.60
CA THR A 66 9.79 -15.64 19.23
C THR A 66 9.36 -14.31 19.87
N ASP A 67 9.70 -14.08 21.13
CA ASP A 67 9.34 -12.85 21.81
C ASP A 67 10.13 -11.64 21.28
N GLU A 68 11.42 -11.76 21.02
CA GLU A 68 12.21 -10.67 20.45
C GLU A 68 11.74 -10.26 19.04
N TRP A 69 11.36 -11.22 18.21
CA TRP A 69 11.21 -11.01 16.76
C TRP A 69 9.76 -11.06 16.23
N TYR A 70 8.79 -11.62 16.96
CA TYR A 70 7.41 -11.75 16.47
C TYR A 70 6.63 -10.43 16.43
N LYS A 71 6.88 -9.49 17.37
CA LYS A 71 6.19 -8.20 17.45
C LYS A 71 7.12 -7.07 17.85
N SER A 72 7.00 -5.92 17.18
CA SER A 72 7.81 -4.73 17.47
C SER A 72 7.63 -4.26 18.91
N LYS A 73 8.70 -3.71 19.51
CA LYS A 73 8.68 -3.14 20.87
C LYS A 73 7.58 -2.08 21.06
N ARG A 74 7.29 -1.29 20.01
CA ARG A 74 6.20 -0.30 19.99
C ARG A 74 4.83 -0.96 20.02
N THR A 75 4.61 -2.01 19.23
CA THR A 75 3.35 -2.77 19.19
C THR A 75 3.06 -3.42 20.55
N LYS A 76 4.07 -4.07 21.15
CA LYS A 76 3.94 -4.69 22.49
C LYS A 76 3.53 -3.67 23.55
N LYS A 77 4.21 -2.51 23.61
CA LYS A 77 3.87 -1.42 24.54
C LYS A 77 2.46 -0.87 24.29
N GLY A 78 2.05 -0.76 23.02
CA GLY A 78 0.68 -0.37 22.65
C GLY A 78 -0.38 -1.35 23.16
N TYR A 79 -0.18 -2.65 22.95
CA TYR A 79 -1.13 -3.67 23.39
C TYR A 79 -1.22 -3.76 24.92
N ALA A 80 -0.07 -3.71 25.61
CA ALA A 80 -0.04 -3.65 27.08
C ALA A 80 -0.80 -2.44 27.64
N ASN A 81 -0.72 -1.27 26.97
CA ASN A 81 -1.48 -0.08 27.34
C ASN A 81 -2.99 -0.26 27.13
N TYR A 82 -3.43 -0.88 26.02
CA TYR A 82 -4.85 -1.19 25.78
C TYR A 82 -5.41 -2.12 26.86
N VAL A 83 -4.71 -3.23 27.15
CA VAL A 83 -5.14 -4.19 28.19
C VAL A 83 -5.17 -3.52 29.56
N LYS A 84 -4.13 -2.76 29.93
CA LYS A 84 -4.09 -2.03 31.22
C LYS A 84 -5.24 -1.02 31.34
N SER A 85 -5.55 -0.29 30.26
CA SER A 85 -6.67 0.67 30.22
C SER A 85 -8.03 -0.04 30.33
N GLY A 86 -8.18 -1.21 29.67
CA GLY A 86 -9.40 -2.01 29.73
C GLY A 86 -9.65 -2.64 31.10
N LYS A 87 -8.62 -3.24 31.72
CA LYS A 87 -8.70 -3.76 33.09
C LYS A 87 -9.02 -2.67 34.11
N LYS A 88 -8.35 -1.51 34.03
CA LYS A 88 -8.67 -0.38 34.93
C LYS A 88 -10.12 0.08 34.74
N TRP A 89 -10.58 0.21 33.50
CA TRP A 89 -11.98 0.56 33.23
C TRP A 89 -12.95 -0.44 33.84
N LEU A 90 -12.68 -1.76 33.73
CA LEU A 90 -13.53 -2.81 34.28
C LEU A 90 -13.63 -2.69 35.82
N VAL A 91 -12.49 -2.60 36.51
CA VAL A 91 -12.43 -2.42 37.97
C VAL A 91 -13.14 -1.13 38.42
N ASP A 92 -12.88 -0.01 37.75
CA ASP A 92 -13.52 1.27 38.07
C ASP A 92 -15.05 1.17 37.91
N TRP A 93 -15.54 0.50 36.85
CA TRP A 93 -16.97 0.39 36.54
C TRP A 93 -17.74 -0.61 37.39
N THR A 94 -17.12 -1.74 37.77
CA THR A 94 -17.71 -2.65 38.76
C THR A 94 -17.79 -1.98 40.14
N ALA A 95 -16.76 -1.23 40.55
CA ALA A 95 -16.78 -0.48 41.80
C ALA A 95 -17.83 0.65 41.83
N GLU A 96 -18.16 1.22 40.67
CA GLU A 96 -19.22 2.22 40.51
C GLU A 96 -20.62 1.60 40.29
N GLY A 97 -20.77 0.27 40.29
CA GLY A 97 -22.06 -0.41 40.08
C GLY A 97 -22.68 -0.16 38.70
N ARG A 98 -21.85 0.03 37.66
CA ARG A 98 -22.28 0.38 36.29
C ARG A 98 -22.33 -0.80 35.31
N LEU A 99 -21.97 -1.99 35.78
CA LEU A 99 -22.00 -3.23 35.02
C LEU A 99 -23.01 -4.16 35.69
N ASP A 100 -23.64 -5.02 34.90
CA ASP A 100 -24.54 -6.06 35.41
C ASP A 100 -23.80 -6.93 36.44
N ASP A 101 -24.50 -7.39 37.48
CA ASP A 101 -23.91 -8.13 38.63
C ASP A 101 -23.15 -9.41 38.21
N GLU A 102 -23.40 -9.90 36.99
CA GLU A 102 -22.74 -11.05 36.38
C GLU A 102 -21.30 -10.74 35.88
N ILE A 103 -20.94 -9.46 35.67
CA ILE A 103 -19.63 -9.04 35.15
C ILE A 103 -18.67 -8.67 36.29
N SER A 104 -17.86 -9.65 36.70
CA SER A 104 -16.78 -9.46 37.68
C SER A 104 -15.73 -8.42 37.24
N ALA A 105 -15.20 -7.67 38.21
CA ALA A 105 -14.08 -6.74 38.03
C ALA A 105 -12.82 -7.39 37.43
N ASP A 106 -12.64 -8.70 37.66
CA ASP A 106 -11.53 -9.50 37.19
C ASP A 106 -11.86 -10.34 35.94
N ALA A 107 -12.99 -10.11 35.25
CA ALA A 107 -13.44 -10.94 34.11
C ALA A 107 -12.50 -10.97 32.88
N PHE A 108 -11.45 -10.14 32.84
CA PHE A 108 -10.36 -10.26 31.85
C PHE A 108 -9.18 -11.11 32.33
N ASP A 109 -9.03 -11.33 33.63
CA ASP A 109 -8.07 -12.27 34.21
C ASP A 109 -8.72 -13.63 34.42
N GLU A 110 -9.84 -13.70 35.12
CA GLU A 110 -10.61 -14.93 35.28
C GLU A 110 -11.50 -15.13 34.06
N ILE A 111 -11.15 -16.11 33.23
CA ILE A 111 -11.81 -16.37 31.95
C ILE A 111 -13.10 -17.15 32.21
N THR A 112 -14.22 -16.43 32.16
CA THR A 112 -15.58 -16.93 32.44
C THR A 112 -16.47 -16.79 31.20
N ALA A 113 -17.75 -17.18 31.33
CA ALA A 113 -18.75 -16.96 30.29
C ALA A 113 -18.88 -15.47 29.88
N GLU A 114 -18.67 -14.55 30.84
CA GLU A 114 -18.89 -13.10 30.66
C GLU A 114 -17.67 -12.31 30.20
N THR A 115 -16.49 -12.94 30.08
CA THR A 115 -15.30 -12.28 29.50
C THR A 115 -15.55 -11.64 28.11
N PRO A 116 -16.29 -12.26 27.17
CA PRO A 116 -16.65 -11.63 25.90
C PRO A 116 -17.66 -10.48 26.07
N LEU A 117 -18.60 -10.58 27.02
CA LEU A 117 -19.58 -9.53 27.32
C LEU A 117 -18.87 -8.29 27.87
N ALA A 118 -17.97 -8.46 28.84
CA ALA A 118 -17.10 -7.40 29.36
C ALA A 118 -16.26 -6.73 28.25
N LEU A 119 -15.73 -7.53 27.30
CA LEU A 119 -14.96 -7.01 26.17
C LEU A 119 -15.84 -6.21 25.18
N ARG A 120 -17.07 -6.66 24.96
CA ARG A 120 -18.07 -5.97 24.13
C ARG A 120 -18.49 -4.65 24.78
N ALA A 121 -18.78 -4.65 26.09
CA ALA A 121 -19.11 -3.46 26.86
C ALA A 121 -17.97 -2.43 26.84
N LEU A 122 -16.73 -2.85 27.08
CA LEU A 122 -15.54 -1.99 26.94
C LEU A 122 -15.43 -1.38 25.54
N THR A 123 -15.67 -2.19 24.50
CA THR A 123 -15.56 -1.73 23.10
C THR A 123 -16.68 -0.74 22.76
N ALA A 124 -17.91 -0.98 23.20
CA ALA A 124 -19.04 -0.07 23.04
C ALA A 124 -18.81 1.26 23.79
N TYR A 125 -18.38 1.21 25.05
CA TYR A 125 -18.04 2.41 25.82
C TYR A 125 -16.96 3.26 25.11
N LYS A 126 -15.91 2.62 24.56
CA LYS A 126 -14.88 3.36 23.83
C LYS A 126 -15.39 3.91 22.48
N CYS A 127 -16.15 3.15 21.71
CA CYS A 127 -16.50 3.49 20.33
C CYS A 127 -17.85 4.22 20.14
N GLU A 128 -18.70 4.25 21.15
CA GLU A 128 -20.01 4.91 21.11
C GLU A 128 -20.08 6.03 22.15
N HIS A 129 -19.80 5.75 23.42
CA HIS A 129 -19.87 6.79 24.46
C HIS A 129 -18.69 7.79 24.43
N LEU A 130 -17.46 7.31 24.17
CA LEU A 130 -16.29 8.19 23.98
C LEU A 130 -16.02 8.55 22.51
N GLU A 131 -16.96 8.25 21.61
CA GLU A 131 -16.95 8.54 20.17
C GLU A 131 -15.64 8.15 19.43
N ARG A 132 -14.91 7.14 19.92
CA ARG A 132 -13.63 6.74 19.31
C ARG A 132 -13.87 5.92 18.05
N GLY A 133 -13.30 6.38 16.93
CA GLY A 133 -13.39 5.69 15.64
C GLY A 133 -12.86 4.25 15.66
N PHE A 134 -13.23 3.48 14.63
CA PHE A 134 -13.03 2.03 14.50
C PHE A 134 -11.60 1.51 14.78
N ALA A 135 -10.57 2.31 14.50
CA ALA A 135 -9.18 1.99 14.86
C ALA A 135 -8.99 1.67 16.37
N SER A 136 -9.85 2.19 17.25
CA SER A 136 -9.85 1.87 18.68
C SER A 136 -10.42 0.48 18.97
N ALA A 137 -11.50 0.08 18.28
CA ALA A 137 -12.02 -1.28 18.35
C ALA A 137 -11.01 -2.30 17.78
N GLU A 138 -10.36 -1.99 16.66
CA GLU A 138 -9.30 -2.83 16.09
C GLU A 138 -8.09 -2.95 17.04
N GLY A 139 -7.69 -1.85 17.68
CA GLY A 139 -6.63 -1.82 18.69
C GLY A 139 -6.96 -2.67 19.91
N LEU A 140 -8.18 -2.52 20.47
CA LEU A 140 -8.68 -3.33 21.58
C LEU A 140 -8.73 -4.81 21.22
N ARG A 141 -9.42 -5.17 20.12
CA ARG A 141 -9.55 -6.55 19.65
C ARG A 141 -8.19 -7.22 19.47
N SER A 142 -7.24 -6.53 18.85
CA SER A 142 -5.90 -7.08 18.59
C SER A 142 -5.06 -7.23 19.86
N ALA A 143 -5.19 -6.27 20.79
CA ALA A 143 -4.49 -6.31 22.08
C ALA A 143 -5.05 -7.41 23.00
N PHE A 144 -6.38 -7.52 23.11
CA PHE A 144 -7.03 -8.55 23.92
C PHE A 144 -6.87 -9.95 23.31
N LYS A 145 -6.92 -10.12 21.97
CA LYS A 145 -6.58 -11.41 21.34
C LYS A 145 -5.20 -11.90 21.78
N ASP A 146 -4.17 -11.05 21.63
CA ASP A 146 -2.79 -11.37 21.99
C ASP A 146 -2.62 -11.64 23.49
N TYR A 147 -3.34 -10.88 24.31
CA TYR A 147 -3.35 -11.04 25.76
C TYR A 147 -3.93 -12.38 26.21
N PHE A 148 -5.14 -12.73 25.73
CA PHE A 148 -5.76 -14.01 26.05
C PHE A 148 -4.90 -15.17 25.53
N GLU A 149 -4.39 -15.07 24.30
CA GLU A 149 -3.56 -16.11 23.66
C GLU A 149 -2.23 -16.36 24.41
N ARG A 150 -1.53 -15.30 24.83
CA ARG A 150 -0.17 -15.40 25.41
C ARG A 150 -0.10 -15.38 26.93
N VAL A 151 -1.02 -14.68 27.61
CA VAL A 151 -1.00 -14.51 29.07
C VAL A 151 -1.98 -15.46 29.75
N ARG A 152 -3.15 -15.71 29.14
CA ARG A 152 -4.17 -16.61 29.69
C ARG A 152 -4.18 -18.01 29.06
N GLY A 153 -3.39 -18.24 28.00
CA GLY A 153 -3.30 -19.53 27.32
C GLY A 153 -4.51 -19.88 26.44
N CYS A 154 -5.37 -18.90 26.14
CA CYS A 154 -6.58 -19.05 25.33
C CYS A 154 -6.23 -19.23 23.83
N GLN A 155 -5.99 -20.46 23.42
CA GLN A 155 -5.60 -20.84 22.06
C GLN A 155 -6.83 -21.13 21.17
N GLY A 156 -6.71 -20.82 19.87
CA GLY A 156 -7.73 -21.12 18.85
C GLY A 156 -8.58 -19.92 18.41
N GLU A 157 -9.19 -20.06 17.22
CA GLU A 157 -10.06 -19.04 16.60
C GLU A 157 -11.56 -19.38 16.80
N PHE A 158 -11.91 -19.74 18.03
CA PHE A 158 -13.27 -20.09 18.45
C PHE A 158 -13.49 -19.64 19.89
N TRP A 159 -14.73 -19.72 20.37
CA TRP A 159 -15.12 -19.59 21.77
C TRP A 159 -16.27 -20.56 22.05
N ARG A 160 -16.13 -21.45 23.03
CA ARG A 160 -17.17 -22.44 23.39
C ARG A 160 -17.00 -22.95 24.82
N TYR A 161 -18.07 -23.43 25.41
CA TYR A 161 -18.00 -24.23 26.63
C TYR A 161 -17.63 -25.68 26.28
N ASN A 162 -16.65 -26.27 26.97
CA ASN A 162 -16.36 -27.70 26.88
C ASN A 162 -16.94 -28.43 28.09
N SER A 163 -17.98 -29.24 27.83
CA SER A 163 -18.68 -30.05 28.84
C SER A 163 -17.82 -31.13 29.51
N HIS A 164 -16.69 -31.52 28.93
CA HIS A 164 -15.81 -32.56 29.50
C HIS A 164 -14.76 -31.99 30.46
N THR A 165 -14.43 -30.70 30.33
CA THR A 165 -13.45 -30.02 31.18
C THR A 165 -14.09 -28.96 32.08
N GLU A 166 -15.42 -28.80 32.00
CA GLU A 166 -16.26 -27.81 32.68
C GLU A 166 -15.71 -26.36 32.57
N LYS A 167 -15.12 -26.06 31.41
CA LYS A 167 -14.37 -24.81 31.18
C LYS A 167 -14.66 -24.24 29.81
N TRP A 168 -14.56 -22.92 29.71
CA TRP A 168 -14.57 -22.21 28.45
C TRP A 168 -13.24 -22.38 27.73
N GLU A 169 -13.32 -22.78 26.46
CA GLU A 169 -12.19 -23.00 25.57
C GLU A 169 -12.23 -22.03 24.38
N GLY A 170 -11.04 -21.71 23.87
CA GLY A 170 -10.88 -20.75 22.80
C GLY A 170 -10.56 -19.35 23.34
N ASN A 171 -10.64 -18.35 22.47
CA ASN A 171 -10.27 -16.97 22.78
C ASN A 171 -11.53 -16.07 22.72
N PRO A 172 -11.87 -15.32 23.80
CA PRO A 172 -13.10 -14.53 23.92
C PRO A 172 -13.39 -13.58 22.74
N VAL A 173 -12.36 -13.15 22.01
CA VAL A 173 -12.46 -12.31 20.80
C VAL A 173 -13.23 -12.98 19.64
N PHE A 174 -13.43 -14.29 19.69
CA PHE A 174 -14.16 -15.06 18.66
C PHE A 174 -15.57 -15.46 19.09
N GLU A 175 -16.08 -14.96 20.22
CA GLU A 175 -17.50 -15.04 20.57
C GLU A 175 -18.35 -14.33 19.50
N ASN A 176 -19.53 -14.88 19.19
CA ASN A 176 -20.34 -14.48 18.05
C ASN A 176 -20.96 -13.08 18.18
N GLY A 177 -21.45 -12.71 19.36
CA GLY A 177 -21.97 -11.39 19.69
C GLY A 177 -20.90 -10.29 19.62
N PHE A 178 -19.72 -10.52 20.20
CA PHE A 178 -18.57 -9.63 20.05
C PHE A 178 -18.13 -9.51 18.59
N LYS A 179 -18.02 -10.62 17.86
CA LYS A 179 -17.64 -10.63 16.44
C LYS A 179 -18.65 -9.85 15.59
N THR A 180 -19.95 -10.11 15.74
CA THR A 180 -21.02 -9.42 15.01
C THR A 180 -21.01 -7.92 15.30
N TYR A 181 -20.78 -7.53 16.56
CA TYR A 181 -20.64 -6.12 16.95
C TYR A 181 -19.38 -5.47 16.36
N TYR A 182 -18.24 -6.16 16.36
CA TYR A 182 -17.02 -5.68 15.72
C TYR A 182 -17.19 -5.49 14.20
N GLU A 183 -17.89 -6.42 13.54
CA GLU A 183 -18.22 -6.34 12.12
C GLU A 183 -19.22 -5.22 11.82
N SER A 184 -20.19 -4.96 12.71
CA SER A 184 -21.10 -3.81 12.57
C SER A 184 -20.37 -2.47 12.73
N LEU A 185 -19.43 -2.35 13.67
CA LEU A 185 -18.56 -1.18 13.80
C LEU A 185 -17.68 -0.96 12.56
N LYS A 186 -17.16 -2.04 11.96
CA LYS A 186 -16.41 -1.98 10.70
C LYS A 186 -17.29 -1.50 9.54
N ASN A 187 -18.51 -2.05 9.42
CA ASN A 187 -19.45 -1.68 8.37
C ASN A 187 -19.98 -0.25 8.55
N ARG A 188 -20.22 0.18 9.79
CA ARG A 188 -20.54 1.59 10.13
C ARG A 188 -19.40 2.48 9.68
N HIS A 189 -18.16 2.19 10.08
CA HIS A 189 -16.99 2.96 9.65
C HIS A 189 -16.89 3.07 8.14
N ASN A 190 -16.98 1.95 7.40
CA ASN A 190 -16.90 1.95 5.94
C ASN A 190 -18.02 2.76 5.25
N ARG A 191 -19.19 2.92 5.88
CA ARG A 191 -20.34 3.68 5.34
C ARG A 191 -20.38 5.14 5.78
N THR A 192 -19.94 5.44 7.00
CA THR A 192 -20.04 6.78 7.60
C THR A 192 -18.71 7.53 7.60
N SER A 193 -17.58 6.87 7.31
CA SER A 193 -16.38 7.61 6.96
C SER A 193 -16.62 8.27 5.62
N THR A 194 -16.66 9.61 5.58
CA THR A 194 -16.27 10.35 4.39
C THR A 194 -14.98 9.73 3.89
N ALA A 195 -14.96 9.25 2.65
CA ALA A 195 -13.87 8.41 2.17
C ALA A 195 -12.57 9.23 2.18
N THR A 196 -11.77 9.07 3.24
CA THR A 196 -10.42 9.65 3.35
C THR A 196 -9.44 8.83 2.51
N GLN A 197 -9.85 8.54 1.27
CA GLN A 197 -8.98 8.05 0.22
C GLN A 197 -7.85 9.06 0.08
N ALA A 198 -6.64 8.58 0.30
CA ALA A 198 -5.44 9.34 0.07
C ALA A 198 -5.26 9.49 -1.44
N LEU A 199 -5.76 10.60 -1.98
CA LEU A 199 -5.66 10.86 -3.41
C LEU A 199 -4.18 10.99 -3.82
N PRO A 200 -3.82 10.51 -5.01
CA PRO A 200 -2.55 10.78 -5.65
C PRO A 200 -2.56 12.23 -6.11
N MET A 201 -1.43 12.91 -5.92
CA MET A 201 -1.25 14.22 -6.55
C MET A 201 -0.53 13.96 -7.88
N LEU A 202 -1.22 14.20 -8.98
CA LEU A 202 -0.78 13.98 -10.36
C LEU A 202 -0.11 15.23 -10.93
N PRO A 203 0.55 15.16 -12.11
CA PRO A 203 1.16 16.34 -12.73
C PRO A 203 0.16 17.49 -12.94
N ALA A 204 -1.07 17.23 -13.38
CA ALA A 204 -2.06 18.29 -13.55
C ALA A 204 -2.43 18.98 -12.21
N ASP A 205 -2.56 18.22 -11.12
CA ASP A 205 -2.77 18.77 -9.78
C ASP A 205 -1.58 19.67 -9.37
N LEU A 206 -0.36 19.18 -9.59
CA LEU A 206 0.87 19.92 -9.33
C LEU A 206 0.96 21.19 -10.17
N LYS A 207 0.54 21.15 -11.44
CA LYS A 207 0.51 22.30 -12.35
C LYS A 207 -0.39 23.40 -11.79
N ILE A 208 -1.65 23.07 -11.46
CA ILE A 208 -2.60 24.01 -10.85
C ILE A 208 -2.02 24.62 -9.56
N ILE A 209 -1.40 23.80 -8.70
CA ILE A 209 -0.78 24.27 -7.46
C ILE A 209 0.44 25.18 -7.73
N LEU A 210 1.32 24.82 -8.68
CA LEU A 210 2.54 25.58 -8.97
C LEU A 210 2.26 26.91 -9.69
N GLU A 211 1.26 26.94 -10.58
CA GLU A 211 0.73 28.15 -11.22
C GLU A 211 0.07 29.07 -10.19
N TYR A 212 -0.78 28.52 -9.29
CA TYR A 212 -1.32 29.28 -8.17
C TYR A 212 -0.19 29.90 -7.32
N LEU A 213 0.87 29.16 -6.99
CA LEU A 213 2.00 29.65 -6.21
C LEU A 213 2.86 30.74 -6.89
N ASP A 214 2.70 30.98 -8.19
CA ASP A 214 3.29 32.14 -8.89
C ASP A 214 2.30 33.30 -9.09
N SER A 215 1.00 33.08 -8.86
CA SER A 215 -0.03 34.12 -8.96
C SER A 215 0.17 35.27 -7.97
N GLU A 216 -0.32 36.45 -8.34
CA GLU A 216 -0.35 37.61 -7.43
C GLU A 216 -1.12 37.35 -6.13
N GLU A 217 -2.11 36.45 -6.16
CA GLU A 217 -2.87 36.10 -4.97
C GLU A 217 -2.00 35.31 -3.99
N ALA A 218 -1.33 34.25 -4.43
CA ALA A 218 -0.42 33.50 -3.57
C ALA A 218 0.76 34.35 -3.10
N ILE A 219 1.20 35.34 -3.89
CA ILE A 219 2.23 36.31 -3.47
C ILE A 219 1.80 37.13 -2.25
N LYS A 220 0.51 37.45 -2.12
CA LYS A 220 -0.06 38.21 -0.99
C LYS A 220 -0.20 37.36 0.28
N TYR A 221 -0.48 36.07 0.15
CA TYR A 221 -0.70 35.17 1.29
C TYR A 221 0.53 34.36 1.74
N PHE A 222 1.41 33.98 0.82
CA PHE A 222 2.55 33.11 1.10
C PHE A 222 3.89 33.79 0.82
N THR A 223 4.78 33.76 1.80
CA THR A 223 6.15 34.27 1.65
C THR A 223 6.90 33.53 0.54
N VAL A 224 7.85 34.22 -0.13
CA VAL A 224 8.74 33.61 -1.14
C VAL A 224 9.38 32.32 -0.61
N THR A 225 9.76 32.30 0.67
CA THR A 225 10.25 31.11 1.38
C THR A 225 9.27 29.95 1.35
N GLN A 226 8.00 30.15 1.75
CA GLN A 226 6.99 29.09 1.73
C GLN A 226 6.71 28.58 0.31
N ARG A 227 6.63 29.47 -0.68
CA ARG A 227 6.32 29.09 -2.06
C ARG A 227 7.47 28.27 -2.67
N LEU A 228 8.71 28.74 -2.58
CA LEU A 228 9.88 27.98 -3.07
C LEU A 228 10.10 26.67 -2.30
N TYR A 229 9.91 26.66 -0.97
CA TYR A 229 9.95 25.46 -0.14
C TYR A 229 8.94 24.42 -0.68
N PHE A 230 7.68 24.82 -0.87
CA PHE A 230 6.63 23.89 -1.30
C PHE A 230 6.93 23.33 -2.69
N LYS A 231 7.32 24.17 -3.66
CA LYS A 231 7.66 23.74 -5.02
C LYS A 231 8.80 22.71 -5.03
N ALA A 232 9.89 22.98 -4.31
CA ALA A 232 11.01 22.05 -4.20
C ALA A 232 10.62 20.77 -3.47
N PHE A 233 9.83 20.84 -2.39
CA PHE A 233 9.39 19.66 -1.64
C PHE A 233 8.46 18.78 -2.49
N ALA A 234 7.42 19.35 -3.08
CA ALA A 234 6.41 18.65 -3.85
C ALA A 234 7.00 17.94 -5.08
N THR A 235 7.81 18.64 -5.87
CA THR A 235 8.48 18.05 -7.03
C THR A 235 9.52 17.00 -6.63
N THR A 236 10.34 17.24 -5.59
CA THR A 236 11.28 16.21 -5.09
C THR A 236 10.53 14.97 -4.58
N ALA A 237 9.43 15.14 -3.87
CA ALA A 237 8.60 14.04 -3.38
C ALA A 237 7.98 13.23 -4.52
N PHE A 238 7.47 13.93 -5.54
CA PHE A 238 6.86 13.33 -6.72
C PHE A 238 7.88 12.64 -7.64
N THR A 239 9.08 13.18 -7.83
CA THR A 239 10.11 12.55 -8.66
C THR A 239 10.73 11.34 -7.95
N LEU A 240 10.99 11.42 -6.64
CA LEU A 240 11.66 10.35 -5.89
C LEU A 240 10.68 9.31 -5.31
N TRP A 241 9.37 9.55 -5.33
CA TRP A 241 8.34 8.71 -4.67
C TRP A 241 8.63 8.47 -3.19
N THR A 242 9.05 9.53 -2.51
CA THR A 242 9.21 9.56 -1.07
C THR A 242 7.87 9.84 -0.41
N ARG A 243 7.68 9.31 0.79
CA ARG A 243 6.65 9.83 1.69
C ARG A 243 7.12 11.15 2.29
N ASN A 244 6.21 11.99 2.76
CA ASN A 244 6.59 13.26 3.39
C ASN A 244 7.52 13.02 4.60
N ASP A 245 7.32 11.95 5.38
CA ASP A 245 8.19 11.56 6.50
C ASP A 245 9.58 11.04 6.08
N GLU A 246 9.73 10.57 4.84
CA GLU A 246 11.03 10.19 4.27
C GLU A 246 11.80 11.44 3.77
N LEU A 247 11.11 12.45 3.23
CA LEU A 247 11.75 13.62 2.61
C LEU A 247 12.19 14.71 3.61
N ILE A 248 11.43 14.96 4.68
CA ILE A 248 11.79 15.96 5.73
C ILE A 248 13.15 15.69 6.41
N ASN A 249 13.67 14.46 6.31
CA ASN A 249 14.94 14.05 6.92
C ASN A 249 16.14 14.19 5.96
N LEU A 250 15.94 14.64 4.71
CA LEU A 250 16.99 14.76 3.71
C LEU A 250 17.97 15.89 4.04
N GLN A 251 19.27 15.57 4.11
CA GLN A 251 20.34 16.53 4.37
C GLN A 251 21.15 16.83 3.11
N PHE A 252 21.89 17.96 3.08
CA PHE A 252 22.62 18.35 1.88
C PHE A 252 23.72 17.35 1.47
N LYS A 253 24.34 16.64 2.42
CA LYS A 253 25.29 15.54 2.13
C LYS A 253 24.68 14.40 1.28
N ASP A 254 23.36 14.27 1.33
CA ASP A 254 22.61 13.21 0.65
C ASP A 254 22.26 13.61 -0.81
N ILE A 255 22.62 14.83 -1.23
CA ILE A 255 22.38 15.35 -2.59
C ILE A 255 23.72 15.77 -3.22
N LYS A 256 23.89 15.47 -4.50
CA LYS A 256 24.93 16.08 -5.35
C LYS A 256 24.26 16.78 -6.52
N LEU A 257 24.50 18.08 -6.64
CA LEU A 257 23.90 18.94 -7.64
C LEU A 257 24.82 19.10 -8.86
N ASP A 258 24.23 19.55 -9.97
CA ASP A 258 24.88 19.94 -11.23
C ASP A 258 25.93 18.95 -11.78
N LEU A 259 25.68 17.64 -11.59
CA LEU A 259 26.51 16.59 -12.18
C LEU A 259 26.24 16.47 -13.68
N ARG A 260 27.22 15.96 -14.44
CA ARG A 260 27.07 15.67 -15.88
C ARG A 260 27.29 14.19 -16.17
N SER A 261 26.49 13.65 -17.08
CA SER A 261 26.71 12.29 -17.62
C SER A 261 27.96 12.25 -18.50
N ALA A 262 28.40 11.04 -18.89
CA ALA A 262 29.42 10.87 -19.92
C ALA A 262 29.02 11.48 -21.29
N THR A 263 27.72 11.72 -21.51
CA THR A 263 27.14 12.40 -22.68
C THR A 263 26.86 13.89 -22.44
N GLY A 264 27.35 14.47 -21.34
CA GLY A 264 27.21 15.89 -21.01
C GLY A 264 25.87 16.34 -20.42
N ILE A 265 24.89 15.43 -20.30
CA ILE A 265 23.53 15.71 -19.81
C ILE A 265 23.58 16.08 -18.32
N PRO A 266 23.00 17.22 -17.90
CA PRO A 266 22.97 17.63 -16.50
C PRO A 266 21.99 16.77 -15.68
N TYR A 267 22.36 16.42 -14.45
CA TYR A 267 21.52 15.72 -13.50
C TYR A 267 21.90 16.01 -12.04
N HIS A 268 21.02 15.63 -11.11
CA HIS A 268 21.28 15.62 -9.67
C HIS A 268 21.26 14.17 -9.15
N GLU A 269 22.22 13.80 -8.28
CA GLU A 269 22.22 12.51 -7.57
C GLU A 269 21.62 12.69 -6.17
N PHE A 270 20.45 12.10 -5.92
CA PHE A 270 19.83 12.03 -4.59
C PHE A 270 20.08 10.65 -3.96
N SER A 271 20.52 10.60 -2.71
CA SER A 271 20.88 9.39 -1.98
C SER A 271 19.94 9.17 -0.79
N LEU A 272 18.97 8.27 -0.93
CA LEU A 272 18.01 7.98 0.13
C LEU A 272 18.46 6.78 0.96
N ILE A 273 18.93 7.07 2.18
CA ILE A 273 19.42 6.09 3.16
C ILE A 273 18.25 5.35 3.82
N PHE A 274 17.22 6.09 4.26
CA PHE A 274 16.08 5.53 4.98
C PHE A 274 14.83 5.50 4.11
N ARG A 275 14.52 4.34 3.52
CA ARG A 275 13.19 4.03 2.99
C ARG A 275 12.47 3.08 3.94
N LYS A 276 11.21 3.37 4.29
CA LYS A 276 10.39 2.57 5.23
C LYS A 276 10.21 1.10 4.82
N THR A 277 10.41 0.81 3.53
CA THR A 277 10.31 -0.52 2.91
C THR A 277 11.66 -1.23 2.71
N ASN A 278 12.80 -0.54 2.87
CA ASN A 278 14.11 -1.18 2.96
C ASN A 278 14.28 -1.75 4.38
N LYS A 279 14.46 -3.08 4.47
CA LYS A 279 14.77 -3.76 5.74
C LYS A 279 16.25 -3.67 6.14
N ASP A 280 17.09 -3.18 5.25
CA ASP A 280 18.54 -3.02 5.44
C ASP A 280 18.85 -1.52 5.66
N PRO A 281 19.30 -1.11 6.86
CA PRO A 281 19.61 0.27 7.18
C PRO A 281 20.87 0.80 6.48
N ASN A 282 21.71 -0.06 5.90
CA ASN A 282 22.91 0.33 5.17
C ASN A 282 22.66 0.53 3.67
N LYS A 283 21.46 0.15 3.18
CA LYS A 283 21.14 0.16 1.75
C LYS A 283 20.66 1.54 1.28
N VAL A 284 21.62 2.38 0.94
CA VAL A 284 21.38 3.66 0.25
C VAL A 284 20.89 3.40 -1.18
N GLN A 285 19.77 4.01 -1.56
CA GLN A 285 19.30 4.00 -2.95
C GLN A 285 19.55 5.36 -3.60
N LYS A 286 20.22 5.34 -4.76
CA LYS A 286 20.61 6.52 -5.51
C LYS A 286 19.67 6.77 -6.69
N TYR A 287 19.36 8.03 -6.91
CA TYR A 287 18.46 8.50 -7.96
C TYR A 287 19.16 9.57 -8.76
N MET A 288 19.27 9.36 -10.08
CA MET A 288 19.82 10.33 -11.01
C MET A 288 18.63 11.03 -11.68
N VAL A 289 18.42 12.30 -11.35
CA VAL A 289 17.28 13.10 -11.82
C VAL A 289 17.80 14.14 -12.81
N GLN A 290 17.35 14.06 -14.05
CA GLN A 290 17.65 15.05 -15.09
C GLN A 290 16.63 16.19 -15.03
N ILE A 291 16.95 17.31 -15.69
CA ILE A 291 16.01 18.43 -15.90
C ILE A 291 14.86 18.01 -16.84
N ASP A 292 13.62 18.28 -16.44
CA ASP A 292 12.40 18.00 -17.24
C ASP A 292 11.76 19.32 -17.72
N ARG A 293 12.30 19.88 -18.82
CA ARG A 293 11.81 21.17 -19.37
C ARG A 293 10.41 21.09 -19.97
N SER A 294 9.96 19.88 -20.30
CA SER A 294 8.62 19.58 -20.82
C SER A 294 7.55 19.65 -19.74
N HIS A 295 7.91 19.29 -18.51
CA HIS A 295 6.98 19.14 -17.38
C HIS A 295 7.49 19.94 -16.15
N PRO A 296 7.49 21.29 -16.20
CA PRO A 296 7.99 22.14 -15.12
C PRO A 296 7.26 21.92 -13.79
N GLU A 297 6.04 21.38 -13.82
CA GLU A 297 5.25 21.00 -12.66
C GLU A 297 5.82 19.80 -11.87
N ILE A 298 6.70 19.01 -12.47
CA ILE A 298 7.40 17.86 -11.85
C ILE A 298 8.93 17.95 -11.98
N ASP A 299 9.47 19.09 -12.42
CA ASP A 299 10.92 19.33 -12.61
C ASP A 299 11.65 19.59 -11.29
N CYS A 300 11.88 18.53 -10.53
CA CYS A 300 12.67 18.53 -9.30
C CYS A 300 14.04 19.23 -9.45
N TYR A 301 14.69 19.16 -10.63
CA TYR A 301 16.00 19.78 -10.86
C TYR A 301 15.94 21.30 -10.63
N THR A 302 15.08 22.00 -11.36
CA THR A 302 15.03 23.47 -11.33
C THR A 302 14.52 24.00 -9.99
N HIS A 303 13.48 23.38 -9.41
CA HIS A 303 12.92 23.84 -8.13
C HIS A 303 13.88 23.64 -6.96
N VAL A 304 14.67 22.56 -6.92
CA VAL A 304 15.69 22.34 -5.88
C VAL A 304 16.83 23.36 -5.98
N LEU A 305 17.26 23.74 -7.18
CA LEU A 305 18.27 24.79 -7.35
C LEU A 305 17.76 26.17 -6.93
N ALA A 306 16.54 26.54 -7.32
CA ALA A 306 15.91 27.80 -6.91
C ALA A 306 15.76 27.88 -5.38
N TRP A 307 15.33 26.77 -4.76
CA TRP A 307 15.22 26.67 -3.31
C TRP A 307 16.59 26.76 -2.60
N LYS A 308 17.62 26.05 -3.09
CA LYS A 308 18.98 26.15 -2.56
C LYS A 308 19.50 27.59 -2.61
N ALA A 309 19.36 28.27 -3.73
CA ALA A 309 19.83 29.65 -3.89
C ALA A 309 19.15 30.59 -2.87
N HIS A 310 17.84 30.41 -2.64
CA HIS A 310 17.09 31.14 -1.61
C HIS A 310 17.57 30.81 -0.18
N MET A 311 17.80 29.53 0.14
CA MET A 311 18.35 29.12 1.43
C MET A 311 19.73 29.73 1.69
N GLU A 312 20.64 29.70 0.72
CA GLU A 312 21.99 30.25 0.86
C GLU A 312 21.97 31.79 0.98
N HIS A 313 21.03 32.46 0.31
CA HIS A 313 20.78 33.89 0.51
C HIS A 313 20.31 34.20 1.94
N LEU A 314 19.38 33.42 2.49
CA LEU A 314 18.89 33.58 3.87
C LEU A 314 19.97 33.26 4.91
N LEU A 315 20.77 32.21 4.69
CA LEU A 315 21.86 31.78 5.58
C LEU A 315 23.11 32.66 5.50
N ARG A 316 23.27 33.45 4.43
CA ARG A 316 24.50 34.20 4.11
C ARG A 316 25.76 33.32 4.02
N ARG A 317 25.57 32.02 3.75
CA ARG A 317 26.65 31.03 3.53
C ARG A 317 26.15 29.91 2.61
N PRO A 318 27.07 29.16 1.94
CA PRO A 318 26.72 27.92 1.28
C PRO A 318 26.12 26.88 2.24
N LEU A 319 25.31 25.95 1.71
CA LEU A 319 24.82 24.81 2.47
C LEU A 319 25.97 23.86 2.85
N ALA A 320 25.99 23.42 4.11
CA ALA A 320 26.90 22.44 4.65
C ALA A 320 26.22 21.06 4.68
N GLY A 321 27.00 19.98 4.60
CA GLY A 321 26.44 18.62 4.44
C GLY A 321 25.46 18.16 5.54
N ALA A 322 25.53 18.74 6.73
CA ALA A 322 24.63 18.44 7.85
C ALA A 322 23.33 19.27 7.85
N ASP A 323 23.23 20.33 7.03
CA ASP A 323 22.02 21.14 6.95
C ASP A 323 20.86 20.32 6.35
N PHE A 324 19.66 20.47 6.91
CA PHE A 324 18.45 19.91 6.33
C PHE A 324 18.03 20.70 5.09
N ILE A 325 17.64 19.99 4.03
CA ILE A 325 17.14 20.61 2.79
C ILE A 325 15.72 21.14 2.98
N PHE A 326 14.97 20.52 3.90
CA PHE A 326 13.61 20.91 4.26
C PHE A 326 13.53 21.17 5.77
N PRO A 327 14.08 22.32 6.24
CA PRO A 327 14.10 22.67 7.66
C PRO A 327 12.72 23.11 8.17
N ALA A 328 12.51 23.03 9.48
CA ALA A 328 11.23 23.39 10.10
C ALA A 328 10.92 24.89 10.02
N PHE A 329 9.63 25.22 9.92
CA PHE A 329 9.14 26.58 10.16
C PHE A 329 9.01 26.85 11.66
N ALA A 330 9.48 28.03 12.09
CA ALA A 330 9.11 28.62 13.37
C ALA A 330 7.69 29.20 13.32
N SER A 331 7.10 29.50 14.47
CA SER A 331 5.79 30.18 14.57
C SER A 331 5.79 31.59 13.95
N THR A 332 6.97 32.16 13.69
CA THR A 332 7.18 33.44 12.99
C THR A 332 7.28 33.29 11.47
N GLY A 333 7.12 32.08 10.90
CA GLY A 333 7.31 31.79 9.48
C GLY A 333 8.76 31.71 9.01
N GLN A 334 9.74 31.91 9.91
CA GLN A 334 11.17 31.79 9.61
C GLN A 334 11.64 30.32 9.62
N LEU A 335 12.70 30.02 8.86
CA LEU A 335 13.28 28.67 8.82
C LEU A 335 14.21 28.41 10.03
N LYS A 336 14.10 27.22 10.60
CA LYS A 336 14.99 26.67 11.62
C LYS A 336 15.97 25.67 11.00
N PHE A 337 17.07 26.17 10.44
CA PHE A 337 18.01 25.35 9.66
C PHE A 337 18.60 24.11 10.39
N GLY A 338 18.63 24.10 11.72
CA GLY A 338 19.07 22.96 12.54
C GLY A 338 17.99 21.93 12.93
N GLU A 339 16.70 22.19 12.63
CA GLU A 339 15.58 21.29 12.92
C GLU A 339 14.96 20.78 11.61
N CYS A 340 14.75 19.47 11.48
CA CYS A 340 13.99 18.93 10.35
C CYS A 340 12.50 19.32 10.46
N ALA A 341 11.85 19.57 9.31
CA ALA A 341 10.44 19.92 9.31
C ALA A 341 9.57 18.83 9.95
N SER A 342 8.57 19.24 10.73
CA SER A 342 7.59 18.32 11.28
C SER A 342 6.60 17.88 10.20
N ARG A 343 6.14 16.62 10.28
CA ARG A 343 5.14 16.06 9.36
C ARG A 343 3.89 16.96 9.29
N SER A 344 3.36 17.33 10.45
CA SER A 344 2.19 18.19 10.58
C SER A 344 2.45 19.61 10.08
N GLY A 345 3.66 20.17 10.26
CA GLY A 345 4.01 21.49 9.74
C GLY A 345 3.97 21.55 8.21
N PHE A 346 4.42 20.48 7.53
CA PHE A 346 4.25 20.38 6.08
C PHE A 346 2.81 20.07 5.67
N GLU A 347 2.11 19.17 6.39
CA GLU A 347 0.71 18.84 6.10
C GLU A 347 -0.19 20.09 6.18
N HIS A 348 -0.03 20.95 7.20
CA HIS A 348 -0.75 22.23 7.27
C HIS A 348 -0.43 23.17 6.11
N LEU A 349 0.85 23.36 5.75
CA LEU A 349 1.22 24.20 4.60
C LEU A 349 0.63 23.65 3.28
N MET A 350 0.58 22.33 3.13
CA MET A 350 -0.02 21.67 1.96
C MET A 350 -1.54 21.88 1.93
N ASP A 351 -2.22 21.66 3.05
CA ASP A 351 -3.68 21.81 3.16
C ASP A 351 -4.08 23.28 2.89
N ASP A 352 -3.38 24.27 3.47
CA ASP A 352 -3.60 25.71 3.23
C ASP A 352 -3.46 26.11 1.74
N ILE A 353 -2.49 25.53 1.03
CA ILE A 353 -2.26 25.80 -0.40
C ILE A 353 -3.33 25.12 -1.25
N VAL A 354 -3.66 23.86 -0.94
CA VAL A 354 -4.62 23.02 -1.67
C VAL A 354 -6.05 23.55 -1.56
N GLU A 355 -6.43 24.07 -0.39
CA GLU A 355 -7.71 24.75 -0.18
C GLU A 355 -7.81 26.01 -1.07
N ARG A 356 -6.75 26.84 -1.07
CA ARG A 356 -6.76 28.12 -1.80
C ARG A 356 -6.68 28.00 -3.31
N CYS A 357 -5.92 27.04 -3.85
CA CYS A 357 -5.88 26.81 -5.30
C CYS A 357 -7.11 26.06 -5.82
N ASN A 358 -8.03 25.61 -4.94
CA ASN A 358 -9.27 24.92 -5.29
C ASN A 358 -9.09 23.61 -6.12
N VAL A 359 -7.90 23.02 -6.16
CA VAL A 359 -7.58 21.77 -6.91
C VAL A 359 -8.38 20.53 -6.45
N MET A 360 -9.03 20.64 -5.28
CA MET A 360 -9.91 19.61 -4.71
C MET A 360 -11.41 19.86 -4.98
N LYS A 361 -11.78 20.94 -5.68
CA LYS A 361 -13.18 21.26 -5.98
C LYS A 361 -13.81 20.11 -6.79
N GLY A 362 -14.96 19.63 -6.33
CA GLY A 362 -15.66 18.48 -6.92
C GLY A 362 -15.09 17.09 -6.59
N ARG A 363 -13.95 16.99 -5.90
CA ARG A 363 -13.25 15.70 -5.67
C ARG A 363 -13.47 15.16 -4.25
N ASN A 364 -13.96 13.92 -4.17
CA ASN A 364 -14.16 13.21 -2.91
C ASN A 364 -12.87 12.53 -2.43
N GLY A 365 -12.12 13.20 -1.55
CA GLY A 365 -10.93 12.64 -0.91
C GLY A 365 -10.06 13.72 -0.28
N LYS A 366 -8.79 13.40 -0.01
CA LYS A 366 -7.78 14.41 0.31
C LYS A 366 -6.36 13.97 -0.02
N PHE A 367 -5.49 14.94 -0.27
CA PHE A 367 -4.05 14.68 -0.27
C PHE A 367 -3.57 14.37 1.16
N THR A 368 -2.56 13.51 1.27
CA THR A 368 -1.95 13.08 2.54
C THR A 368 -0.47 12.77 2.30
N THR A 369 0.29 12.35 3.31
CA THR A 369 1.72 12.01 3.17
C THR A 369 2.13 10.96 2.14
N HIS A 370 1.19 10.37 1.40
CA HIS A 370 1.44 9.40 0.34
C HIS A 370 0.98 9.89 -1.04
N CYS A 371 0.44 11.10 -1.18
CA CYS A 371 -0.09 11.63 -2.45
C CYS A 371 0.98 11.69 -3.55
N PHE A 372 2.14 12.31 -3.29
CA PHE A 372 3.24 12.40 -4.24
C PHE A 372 3.81 11.03 -4.62
N ARG A 373 3.98 10.14 -3.64
CA ARG A 373 4.44 8.76 -3.85
C ARG A 373 3.47 7.94 -4.70
N ARG A 374 2.17 8.12 -4.50
CA ARG A 374 1.12 7.40 -5.24
C ARG A 374 1.03 7.94 -6.67
N GLY A 375 0.87 9.27 -6.80
CA GLY A 375 0.73 9.94 -8.09
C GLY A 375 1.96 9.81 -8.98
N GLY A 376 3.17 9.94 -8.44
CA GLY A 376 4.39 9.71 -9.21
C GLY A 376 4.52 8.27 -9.70
N ALA A 377 4.10 7.29 -8.90
CA ALA A 377 4.13 5.87 -9.26
C ALA A 377 3.05 5.52 -10.29
N GLN A 378 1.83 6.05 -10.16
CA GLN A 378 0.76 5.89 -11.15
C GLN A 378 1.12 6.60 -12.46
N TYR A 379 1.56 7.86 -12.42
CA TYR A 379 1.98 8.62 -13.61
C TYR A 379 3.03 7.88 -14.42
N ARG A 380 4.16 7.47 -13.83
CA ARG A 380 5.17 6.70 -14.59
C ARG A 380 4.72 5.30 -15.00
N PHE A 381 3.68 4.73 -14.40
CA PHE A 381 3.14 3.42 -14.80
C PHE A 381 2.10 3.51 -15.93
N LEU A 382 1.23 4.53 -15.89
CA LEU A 382 0.00 4.62 -16.69
C LEU A 382 -0.03 5.76 -17.71
N TRP A 383 0.53 6.93 -17.38
CA TRP A 383 0.24 8.18 -18.12
C TRP A 383 1.46 8.86 -18.75
N ALA A 384 2.66 8.64 -18.21
CA ALA A 384 3.89 9.22 -18.79
C ALA A 384 4.17 8.67 -20.20
N ASP A 385 4.67 9.52 -21.10
CA ASP A 385 5.05 9.16 -22.49
C ASP A 385 5.86 7.86 -22.52
N ARG A 386 6.89 7.82 -21.67
CA ARG A 386 7.71 6.64 -21.43
C ARG A 386 7.27 5.93 -20.15
N LYS A 387 6.23 5.12 -20.27
CA LYS A 387 5.72 4.21 -19.23
C LYS A 387 6.81 3.26 -18.72
N TRP A 388 6.80 2.97 -17.43
CA TRP A 388 7.79 2.15 -16.73
C TRP A 388 7.28 0.74 -16.47
N SER A 389 8.11 -0.26 -16.72
CA SER A 389 7.80 -1.64 -16.31
C SER A 389 7.57 -1.74 -14.80
N LEU A 390 6.72 -2.69 -14.39
CA LEU A 390 6.45 -2.93 -12.96
C LEU A 390 7.73 -3.20 -12.14
N LYS A 391 8.78 -3.78 -12.77
CA LYS A 391 10.09 -3.99 -12.15
C LYS A 391 10.81 -2.66 -11.87
N ALA A 392 10.74 -1.70 -12.79
CA ALA A 392 11.29 -0.36 -12.62
C ALA A 392 10.51 0.42 -11.54
N VAL A 393 9.17 0.37 -11.57
CA VAL A 393 8.30 0.95 -10.53
C VAL A 393 8.65 0.38 -9.15
N LYS A 394 8.70 -0.96 -9.03
CA LYS A 394 9.03 -1.67 -7.80
C LYS A 394 10.40 -1.27 -7.25
N TRP A 395 11.41 -1.13 -8.12
CA TRP A 395 12.75 -0.66 -7.75
C TRP A 395 12.72 0.79 -7.29
N TRP A 396 12.17 1.72 -8.09
CA TRP A 396 12.28 3.16 -7.85
C TRP A 396 11.60 3.59 -6.54
N GLY A 397 10.37 3.14 -6.27
CA GLY A 397 9.71 3.41 -4.99
C GLY A 397 10.28 2.62 -3.80
N GLY A 398 11.25 1.75 -4.03
CA GLY A 398 11.93 0.96 -3.00
C GLY A 398 11.06 -0.12 -2.37
N TRP A 399 10.11 -0.71 -3.11
CA TRP A 399 9.31 -1.84 -2.63
C TRP A 399 10.18 -3.10 -2.47
N SER A 400 9.82 -3.99 -1.54
CA SER A 400 10.64 -5.17 -1.25
C SER A 400 10.60 -6.16 -2.41
N SER A 401 11.70 -6.86 -2.73
CA SER A 401 11.74 -7.85 -3.82
C SER A 401 10.63 -8.90 -3.72
N ASN A 402 10.27 -9.25 -2.48
CA ASN A 402 9.30 -10.29 -2.12
C ASN A 402 7.88 -9.73 -1.95
N GLU A 403 7.65 -8.44 -2.18
CA GLU A 403 6.31 -7.83 -2.14
C GLU A 403 5.41 -8.49 -3.19
N ASN A 404 4.17 -8.82 -2.81
CA ASN A 404 3.21 -9.43 -3.71
C ASN A 404 2.83 -8.44 -4.83
N VAL A 405 2.91 -8.92 -6.09
CA VAL A 405 2.55 -8.14 -7.28
C VAL A 405 1.11 -7.61 -7.17
N GLY A 406 0.17 -8.43 -6.71
CA GLY A 406 -1.22 -8.02 -6.50
C GLY A 406 -1.43 -7.00 -5.37
N THR A 407 -0.44 -6.72 -4.53
CA THR A 407 -0.47 -5.58 -3.59
C THR A 407 0.00 -4.30 -4.28
N LEU A 408 1.03 -4.39 -5.13
CA LEU A 408 1.52 -3.25 -5.91
C LEU A 408 0.53 -2.83 -7.01
N MET A 409 -0.08 -3.79 -7.71
CA MET A 409 -1.11 -3.51 -8.72
C MET A 409 -2.31 -2.82 -8.10
N ARG A 410 -2.79 -3.30 -6.95
CA ARG A 410 -3.85 -2.63 -6.18
C ARG A 410 -3.46 -1.21 -5.75
N TYR A 411 -2.25 -1.00 -5.22
CA TYR A 411 -1.78 0.35 -4.89
C TYR A 411 -1.80 1.33 -6.08
N LEU A 412 -1.57 0.83 -7.31
CA LEU A 412 -1.60 1.60 -8.54
C LEU A 412 -3.03 1.77 -9.12
N LEU A 413 -3.90 0.75 -9.01
CA LEU A 413 -5.18 0.68 -9.73
C LEU A 413 -6.45 0.78 -8.87
N ASP A 414 -6.39 0.60 -7.53
CA ASP A 414 -7.56 0.52 -6.64
C ASP A 414 -8.49 1.75 -6.72
N GLU A 415 -7.97 2.87 -7.19
CA GLU A 415 -8.69 4.13 -7.34
C GLU A 415 -9.36 4.29 -8.70
N LEU A 416 -8.72 3.83 -9.78
CA LEU A 416 -9.35 3.78 -11.11
C LEU A 416 -10.59 2.88 -11.06
N MET A 417 -10.45 1.69 -10.47
CA MET A 417 -11.56 0.75 -10.26
C MET A 417 -12.67 1.27 -9.32
N ALA A 418 -12.48 2.41 -8.65
CA ALA A 418 -13.47 3.01 -7.76
C ALA A 418 -14.31 4.13 -8.42
N TYR A 419 -13.92 4.58 -9.62
CA TYR A 419 -14.60 5.65 -10.37
C TYR A 419 -15.00 5.23 -11.80
N GLU A 420 -14.35 4.21 -12.38
CA GLU A 420 -14.72 3.71 -13.71
C GLU A 420 -15.96 2.81 -13.64
N GLU A 421 -17.12 3.35 -14.01
CA GLU A 421 -18.37 2.60 -14.24
C GLU A 421 -18.85 2.74 -15.70
N GLY A 422 -19.61 1.76 -16.20
CA GLY A 422 -20.19 1.80 -17.55
C GLY A 422 -19.18 1.67 -18.69
N PHE A 423 -18.84 0.44 -19.06
CA PHE A 423 -17.92 0.13 -20.17
C PHE A 423 -18.60 -0.45 -21.43
N SER A 424 -19.93 -0.37 -21.52
CA SER A 424 -20.76 -0.97 -22.58
C SER A 424 -20.38 -0.58 -24.01
N ASP A 425 -19.78 0.60 -24.14
CA ASP A 425 -19.55 1.36 -25.36
C ASP A 425 -18.07 1.77 -25.48
N ILE A 426 -17.16 1.18 -24.69
CA ILE A 426 -15.71 1.48 -24.73
C ILE A 426 -15.05 1.20 -26.09
N MET A 427 -15.69 0.39 -26.95
CA MET A 427 -15.23 0.06 -28.31
C MET A 427 -15.99 0.83 -29.41
N MET A 428 -16.80 1.84 -29.05
CA MET A 428 -17.61 2.60 -29.99
C MET A 428 -16.91 3.92 -30.37
N ASP A 429 -16.33 3.96 -31.57
CA ASP A 429 -15.55 5.10 -32.08
C ASP A 429 -16.40 6.40 -32.22
N ASP A 430 -17.73 6.29 -32.30
CA ASP A 430 -18.68 7.42 -32.31
C ASP A 430 -19.01 7.95 -30.90
N ARG A 431 -18.58 7.24 -29.85
CA ARG A 431 -18.91 7.51 -28.43
C ARG A 431 -17.68 7.47 -27.55
N VAL A 432 -16.55 7.94 -28.09
CA VAL A 432 -15.30 8.17 -27.36
C VAL A 432 -15.50 9.34 -26.40
N ILE A 433 -16.21 9.06 -25.30
CA ILE A 433 -16.05 9.80 -24.05
C ILE A 433 -14.67 9.40 -23.54
N ASP A 434 -13.75 10.37 -23.39
CA ASP A 434 -12.50 10.13 -22.69
C ASP A 434 -12.78 9.99 -21.18
N ARG A 435 -13.20 8.76 -20.82
CA ARG A 435 -13.44 8.31 -19.45
C ARG A 435 -12.17 8.33 -18.60
N HIS A 436 -10.99 8.53 -19.21
CA HIS A 436 -9.73 8.73 -18.50
C HIS A 436 -9.42 10.22 -18.25
N GLU A 437 -10.05 11.16 -18.98
CA GLU A 437 -10.03 12.60 -18.68
C GLU A 437 -11.11 13.01 -17.67
N THR A 438 -12.30 12.38 -17.67
CA THR A 438 -13.36 12.68 -16.66
C THR A 438 -12.89 12.43 -15.21
N PHE A 439 -11.86 11.59 -15.05
CA PHE A 439 -11.13 11.34 -13.81
C PHE A 439 -10.44 12.60 -13.21
N MET A 440 -10.23 13.64 -14.01
CA MET A 440 -9.48 14.86 -13.63
C MET A 440 -10.35 15.97 -13.01
N GLY A 441 -11.67 15.78 -12.90
CA GLY A 441 -12.58 16.70 -12.19
C GLY A 441 -13.27 17.75 -13.06
N GLU A 442 -13.18 17.65 -14.39
CA GLU A 442 -14.07 18.37 -15.29
C GLU A 442 -15.41 17.62 -15.43
N ASP A 443 -16.36 18.00 -14.58
CA ASP A 443 -17.75 17.55 -14.68
C ASP A 443 -18.49 18.35 -15.77
N GLU A 444 -18.10 18.13 -17.03
CA GLU A 444 -18.90 18.45 -18.23
C GLU A 444 -20.12 17.49 -18.36
N GLY A 445 -20.37 16.67 -17.35
CA GLY A 445 -21.43 15.66 -17.27
C GLY A 445 -22.45 15.92 -16.17
N ALA A 446 -22.72 17.20 -15.84
CA ALA A 446 -23.76 17.58 -14.89
C ALA A 446 -25.04 16.75 -15.13
N PRO A 447 -25.51 15.96 -14.16
CA PRO A 447 -26.56 14.99 -14.40
C PRO A 447 -27.84 15.75 -14.77
N LEU A 448 -28.27 15.60 -16.03
CA LEU A 448 -29.49 16.21 -16.59
C LEU A 448 -30.61 16.18 -15.56
N LEU A 449 -30.94 17.33 -14.97
CA LEU A 449 -32.02 17.35 -14.00
C LEU A 449 -33.30 16.97 -14.75
N LYS A 450 -34.21 16.31 -14.04
CA LYS A 450 -35.52 15.95 -14.59
C LYS A 450 -36.29 17.18 -15.11
N ALA A 451 -35.97 18.38 -14.61
CA ALA A 451 -36.45 19.66 -15.09
C ALA A 451 -35.91 20.05 -16.49
N ASP A 452 -34.65 19.73 -16.80
CA ASP A 452 -34.02 20.03 -18.10
C ASP A 452 -34.55 19.09 -19.19
N LEU A 453 -34.76 17.81 -18.85
CA LEU A 453 -35.46 16.85 -19.71
C LEU A 453 -36.90 17.32 -20.01
N ALA A 454 -37.67 17.71 -18.99
CA ALA A 454 -39.02 18.24 -19.19
C ALA A 454 -39.04 19.54 -20.03
N ARG A 455 -38.03 20.39 -19.88
CA ARG A 455 -37.86 21.60 -20.69
C ARG A 455 -37.53 21.28 -22.15
N PHE A 456 -36.70 20.26 -22.39
CA PHE A 456 -36.37 19.78 -23.73
C PHE A 456 -37.58 19.12 -24.41
N GLU A 457 -38.34 18.30 -23.68
CA GLU A 457 -39.61 17.70 -24.16
C GLU A 457 -40.62 18.78 -24.56
N GLY A 458 -40.77 19.84 -23.75
CA GLY A 458 -41.63 20.98 -24.08
C GLY A 458 -41.22 21.68 -25.39
N ILE A 459 -39.93 21.98 -25.55
CA ILE A 459 -39.40 22.63 -26.78
C ILE A 459 -39.54 21.72 -28.01
N MET A 460 -39.40 20.41 -27.86
CA MET A 460 -39.58 19.45 -28.95
C MET A 460 -41.05 19.31 -29.36
N LEU A 461 -41.98 19.28 -28.41
CA LEU A 461 -43.42 19.24 -28.69
C LEU A 461 -43.89 20.52 -29.39
N GLU A 462 -43.44 21.70 -28.93
CA GLU A 462 -43.77 23.00 -29.55
C GLU A 462 -43.27 23.08 -31.01
N LYS A 463 -42.07 22.56 -31.29
CA LYS A 463 -41.54 22.45 -32.66
C LYS A 463 -42.28 21.44 -33.54
N ILE A 464 -42.70 20.30 -32.99
CA ILE A 464 -43.51 19.31 -33.72
C ILE A 464 -44.88 19.91 -34.07
N GLN A 465 -45.48 20.67 -33.15
CA GLN A 465 -46.78 21.31 -33.36
C GLN A 465 -46.72 22.36 -34.49
N GLY A 466 -45.66 23.18 -34.53
CA GLY A 466 -45.42 24.11 -35.65
C GLY A 466 -45.14 23.43 -37.01
N ILE A 467 -44.64 22.19 -37.02
CA ILE A 467 -44.48 21.40 -38.26
C ILE A 467 -45.84 20.83 -38.71
N VAL A 468 -46.69 20.39 -37.78
CA VAL A 468 -48.04 19.87 -38.09
C VAL A 468 -48.96 20.97 -38.64
N GLU A 469 -48.86 22.20 -38.13
CA GLU A 469 -49.61 23.35 -38.66
C GLU A 469 -49.12 23.81 -40.05
N GLY A 470 -47.91 23.44 -40.45
CA GLY A 470 -47.31 23.81 -41.75
C GLY A 470 -47.70 22.94 -42.95
N ILE A 471 -48.39 21.81 -42.76
CA ILE A 471 -48.68 20.83 -43.82
C ILE A 471 -50.19 20.78 -44.13
N GLY A 472 -50.71 21.89 -44.66
CA GLY A 472 -52.07 22.01 -45.19
C GLY A 472 -52.16 21.76 -46.70
N LEU A 473 -52.59 20.55 -47.08
CA LEU A 473 -53.24 20.13 -48.33
C LEU A 473 -53.18 21.03 -49.60
N SER A 474 -52.61 20.49 -50.68
CA SER A 474 -53.21 20.56 -52.04
C SER A 474 -52.66 19.45 -52.97
N THR A 475 -53.45 19.10 -54.00
CA THR A 475 -53.43 17.82 -54.73
C THR A 475 -52.71 17.86 -56.11
N PRO A 476 -52.45 16.71 -56.78
CA PRO A 476 -51.46 16.57 -57.86
C PRO A 476 -52.06 16.73 -59.29
N PRO A 477 -51.28 16.52 -60.38
CA PRO A 477 -51.31 15.19 -61.01
C PRO A 477 -50.06 14.70 -61.80
N ALA A 478 -50.13 13.40 -62.13
CA ALA A 478 -49.64 12.71 -63.35
C ALA A 478 -48.21 12.13 -63.45
N THR A 479 -48.17 10.80 -63.64
CA THR A 479 -47.07 9.99 -64.21
C THR A 479 -47.41 9.66 -65.67
N PRO A 480 -46.44 9.38 -66.57
CA PRO A 480 -46.03 7.97 -66.73
C PRO A 480 -44.55 7.70 -67.13
N THR A 481 -44.19 6.43 -66.94
CA THR A 481 -42.97 5.68 -67.32
C THR A 481 -42.33 5.94 -68.70
N ALA A 482 -40.99 5.94 -68.76
CA ALA A 482 -40.22 5.20 -69.79
C ALA A 482 -38.68 5.08 -69.55
N LYS A 483 -38.17 3.83 -69.64
CA LYS A 483 -36.90 3.35 -70.26
C LYS A 483 -35.53 4.02 -69.97
N SER A 484 -34.66 3.23 -69.34
CA SER A 484 -33.25 2.93 -69.67
C SER A 484 -32.42 3.93 -70.50
N ARG A 485 -31.32 4.41 -69.91
CA ARG A 485 -30.03 4.54 -70.64
C ARG A 485 -28.81 4.45 -69.71
N SER A 486 -27.71 3.97 -70.27
CA SER A 486 -26.42 3.66 -69.66
C SER A 486 -25.60 4.88 -69.22
N ALA A 487 -24.71 4.68 -68.25
CA ALA A 487 -23.58 5.57 -67.93
C ALA A 487 -22.24 4.86 -68.22
N PRO A 488 -21.20 5.55 -68.72
CA PRO A 488 -19.97 4.92 -69.20
C PRO A 488 -18.81 4.89 -68.19
N ALA A 489 -17.79 4.07 -68.50
CA ALA A 489 -16.56 3.90 -67.73
C ALA A 489 -15.47 4.96 -68.04
N ARG A 490 -14.47 5.04 -67.14
CA ARG A 490 -13.15 5.64 -67.41
C ARG A 490 -12.10 4.87 -66.57
N ILE A 491 -11.58 3.76 -67.12
CA ILE A 491 -10.27 3.66 -67.82
C ILE A 491 -9.08 3.69 -66.85
N GLU A 492 -8.44 2.52 -66.73
CA GLU A 492 -7.17 2.28 -66.04
C GLU A 492 -5.95 2.48 -66.98
N ALA A 493 -4.76 2.25 -66.40
CA ALA A 493 -3.47 1.84 -67.00
C ALA A 493 -2.39 2.94 -67.12
N PRO A 494 -1.08 2.58 -67.15
CA PRO A 494 -0.49 1.23 -67.12
C PRO A 494 0.59 0.96 -66.03
N LEU A 495 0.98 -0.31 -65.94
CA LEU A 495 2.13 -0.85 -65.18
C LEU A 495 3.49 -0.31 -65.64
N SER A 496 4.49 -0.23 -64.74
CA SER A 496 5.82 -0.85 -64.99
C SER A 496 6.74 -0.95 -63.75
N ALA A 497 7.59 -2.00 -63.77
CA ALA A 497 8.94 -2.10 -63.20
C ALA A 497 9.20 -1.82 -61.69
N GLY A 498 9.02 -2.87 -60.87
CA GLY A 498 10.11 -3.57 -60.17
C GLY A 498 11.09 -2.83 -59.25
N GLN A 499 11.04 -3.16 -57.95
CA GLN A 499 12.21 -3.17 -57.06
C GLN A 499 12.19 -4.39 -56.10
N PRO A 500 13.34 -4.80 -55.53
CA PRO A 500 13.60 -6.21 -55.29
C PRO A 500 13.21 -6.72 -53.90
N VAL A 501 12.77 -7.98 -53.87
CA VAL A 501 12.64 -8.77 -52.63
C VAL A 501 14.02 -9.03 -52.06
N SER A 502 14.39 -8.33 -50.98
CA SER A 502 15.55 -8.67 -50.15
C SER A 502 15.16 -9.62 -49.02
N PRO A 503 16.07 -10.52 -48.60
CA PRO A 503 15.67 -11.80 -48.02
C PRO A 503 15.27 -11.72 -46.54
N VAL A 504 14.31 -12.56 -46.17
CA VAL A 504 14.09 -12.95 -44.76
C VAL A 504 15.37 -13.59 -44.24
N PRO A 505 16.01 -13.07 -43.17
CA PRO A 505 17.19 -13.71 -42.60
C PRO A 505 16.76 -14.97 -41.83
N PRO A 506 17.28 -16.17 -42.16
CA PRO A 506 17.06 -17.35 -41.36
C PRO A 506 18.00 -17.32 -40.16
N SER A 507 17.44 -17.12 -38.97
CA SER A 507 18.08 -17.56 -37.72
C SER A 507 17.01 -17.87 -36.68
N PRO A 508 16.86 -19.14 -36.28
CA PRO A 508 15.98 -19.46 -35.17
C PRO A 508 16.60 -18.87 -33.90
N LEU A 509 15.88 -17.94 -33.27
CA LEU A 509 16.11 -17.67 -31.85
C LEU A 509 16.01 -19.01 -31.11
N PRO A 510 16.93 -19.34 -30.18
CA PRO A 510 16.83 -20.56 -29.42
C PRO A 510 15.47 -20.56 -28.71
N LEU A 511 14.63 -21.55 -29.05
CA LEU A 511 13.31 -21.73 -28.45
C LEU A 511 13.50 -21.89 -26.94
N GLY A 512 13.24 -20.81 -26.21
CA GLY A 512 13.23 -20.85 -24.75
C GLY A 512 12.22 -21.88 -24.26
N PRO A 513 12.37 -22.39 -23.03
CA PRO A 513 11.53 -23.47 -22.51
C PRO A 513 10.05 -23.11 -22.60
N SER A 514 9.29 -23.88 -23.38
CA SER A 514 7.85 -23.73 -23.56
C SER A 514 7.13 -23.68 -22.22
N ARG A 515 6.06 -22.89 -22.10
CA ARG A 515 5.25 -22.85 -20.87
C ARG A 515 4.70 -24.25 -20.54
N ILE A 516 4.88 -24.72 -19.31
CA ILE A 516 4.32 -26.01 -18.88
C ILE A 516 2.78 -25.91 -18.82
N PRO A 517 2.03 -26.78 -19.54
CA PRO A 517 0.57 -26.77 -19.54
C PRO A 517 -0.06 -27.05 -18.17
N GLU A 518 -1.38 -26.91 -18.07
CA GLU A 518 -2.11 -27.22 -16.84
C GLU A 518 -2.25 -28.75 -16.66
N THR A 519 -1.50 -29.31 -15.71
CA THR A 519 -1.56 -30.73 -15.35
C THR A 519 -2.79 -31.03 -14.47
N LYS A 520 -3.76 -31.79 -14.99
CA LYS A 520 -5.01 -32.14 -14.27
C LYS A 520 -4.97 -33.55 -13.70
N SER A 521 -4.40 -34.50 -14.44
CA SER A 521 -4.26 -35.90 -14.03
C SER A 521 -2.80 -36.34 -13.80
N LEU A 522 -2.63 -37.56 -13.28
CA LEU A 522 -1.37 -38.29 -13.32
C LEU A 522 -0.93 -38.54 -14.77
N ASP A 523 -1.87 -38.81 -15.68
CA ASP A 523 -1.57 -39.09 -17.08
C ASP A 523 -1.01 -37.85 -17.81
N ASP A 524 -1.56 -36.64 -17.58
CA ASP A 524 -0.94 -35.38 -18.02
C ASP A 524 0.51 -35.26 -17.49
N ALA A 525 0.72 -35.62 -16.22
CA ALA A 525 2.03 -35.48 -15.58
C ALA A 525 3.07 -36.40 -16.25
N LEU A 526 2.67 -37.65 -16.52
CA LEU A 526 3.52 -38.66 -17.19
C LEU A 526 3.73 -38.33 -18.67
N GLU A 527 2.69 -37.87 -19.39
CA GLU A 527 2.77 -37.37 -20.77
C GLU A 527 3.85 -36.28 -20.87
N TYR A 528 3.72 -35.23 -20.05
CA TYR A 528 4.63 -34.08 -20.08
C TYR A 528 6.05 -34.47 -19.63
N TRP A 529 6.18 -35.41 -18.69
CA TRP A 529 7.46 -35.86 -18.16
C TRP A 529 8.26 -36.69 -19.16
N GLU A 530 7.61 -37.67 -19.81
CA GLU A 530 8.27 -38.64 -20.69
C GLU A 530 8.37 -38.20 -22.14
N HIS A 531 7.30 -37.61 -22.68
CA HIS A 531 7.14 -37.35 -24.13
C HIS A 531 6.99 -35.85 -24.45
N GLY A 532 6.60 -35.03 -23.48
CA GLY A 532 6.10 -33.68 -23.76
C GLY A 532 4.65 -33.73 -24.26
N SER A 533 4.14 -32.61 -24.75
CA SER A 533 2.81 -32.51 -25.36
C SER A 533 2.82 -31.39 -26.41
N PRO A 534 3.27 -31.68 -27.65
CA PRO A 534 3.38 -30.67 -28.72
C PRO A 534 2.06 -29.95 -29.02
N GLN A 535 0.94 -30.65 -28.91
CA GLN A 535 -0.42 -30.11 -29.10
C GLN A 535 -0.77 -29.05 -28.04
N LYS A 536 -0.17 -29.12 -26.85
CA LYS A 536 -0.28 -28.14 -25.76
C LYS A 536 0.92 -27.15 -25.74
N GLY A 537 1.76 -27.16 -26.79
CA GLY A 537 2.94 -26.30 -26.94
C GLY A 537 4.22 -26.78 -26.23
N LEU A 538 4.20 -27.94 -25.57
CA LEU A 538 5.33 -28.49 -24.82
C LEU A 538 6.13 -29.47 -25.69
N ASN A 539 7.05 -28.94 -26.51
CA ASN A 539 7.77 -29.75 -27.50
C ASN A 539 8.91 -30.61 -26.92
N ILE A 540 9.36 -30.34 -25.69
CA ILE A 540 10.50 -31.01 -25.05
C ILE A 540 10.03 -31.67 -23.75
N PRO A 541 10.26 -32.99 -23.55
CA PRO A 541 9.93 -33.70 -22.32
C PRO A 541 10.54 -33.04 -21.07
N LEU A 542 9.76 -32.90 -20.00
CA LEU A 542 10.19 -32.18 -18.79
C LEU A 542 11.40 -32.83 -18.11
N LYS A 543 11.60 -34.15 -18.23
CA LYS A 543 12.81 -34.84 -17.73
C LYS A 543 14.11 -34.30 -18.35
N ASN A 544 14.05 -33.84 -19.60
CA ASN A 544 15.20 -33.34 -20.38
C ASN A 544 15.44 -31.83 -20.20
N TRP A 545 14.55 -31.09 -19.55
CA TRP A 545 14.71 -29.64 -19.40
C TRP A 545 15.99 -29.23 -18.64
N SER A 546 16.38 -30.02 -17.65
CA SER A 546 17.57 -29.73 -16.84
C SER A 546 18.90 -29.95 -17.58
N THR A 547 18.89 -30.63 -18.73
CA THR A 547 20.06 -30.81 -19.60
C THR A 547 20.03 -29.90 -20.82
N GLN A 548 18.86 -29.45 -21.27
CA GLN A 548 18.70 -28.59 -22.46
C GLN A 548 18.65 -27.08 -22.15
N PHE A 549 18.24 -26.68 -20.95
CA PHE A 549 18.05 -25.27 -20.58
C PHE A 549 18.83 -24.90 -19.31
N LYS A 550 19.26 -23.64 -19.21
CA LYS A 550 19.82 -23.13 -17.94
C LYS A 550 18.68 -22.89 -16.95
N SER A 551 18.93 -23.08 -15.66
CA SER A 551 17.93 -22.91 -14.60
C SER A 551 17.30 -21.50 -14.53
N ALA A 552 17.97 -20.48 -15.07
CA ALA A 552 17.44 -19.13 -15.21
C ALA A 552 16.35 -19.02 -16.29
N GLU A 553 16.39 -19.85 -17.33
CA GLU A 553 15.51 -19.78 -18.51
C GLU A 553 14.11 -20.33 -18.21
N TYR A 554 14.01 -21.38 -17.38
CA TYR A 554 12.73 -21.94 -16.89
C TYR A 554 12.39 -21.55 -15.44
N ALA A 555 13.02 -20.50 -14.89
CA ALA A 555 12.85 -20.11 -13.49
C ALA A 555 11.39 -19.83 -13.07
N SER A 556 10.55 -19.34 -14.00
CA SER A 556 9.12 -19.11 -13.83
C SER A 556 8.30 -20.41 -13.68
N GLU A 557 8.74 -21.49 -14.34
CA GLU A 557 8.05 -22.78 -14.41
C GLU A 557 8.66 -23.83 -13.46
N ALA A 558 9.80 -23.53 -12.83
CA ALA A 558 10.55 -24.42 -11.93
C ALA A 558 9.70 -25.04 -10.80
N VAL A 559 8.67 -24.34 -10.31
CA VAL A 559 7.73 -24.88 -9.29
C VAL A 559 6.83 -25.97 -9.88
N LYS A 560 6.30 -25.78 -11.10
CA LYS A 560 5.49 -26.80 -11.78
C LYS A 560 6.36 -28.00 -12.16
N LEU A 561 7.53 -27.75 -12.74
CA LEU A 561 8.52 -28.78 -13.07
C LEU A 561 8.87 -29.63 -11.85
N GLY A 562 9.17 -29.01 -10.71
CA GLY A 562 9.47 -29.71 -9.46
C GLY A 562 8.28 -30.50 -8.90
N ASN A 563 7.05 -30.01 -9.07
CA ASN A 563 5.84 -30.72 -8.66
C ASN A 563 5.53 -31.94 -9.54
N ILE A 564 5.67 -31.81 -10.87
CA ILE A 564 5.47 -32.92 -11.83
C ILE A 564 6.55 -33.99 -11.58
N ARG A 565 7.82 -33.59 -11.57
CA ARG A 565 8.96 -34.44 -11.20
C ARG A 565 8.70 -35.24 -9.91
N PHE A 566 8.23 -34.58 -8.86
CA PHE A 566 7.95 -35.20 -7.57
C PHE A 566 6.91 -36.33 -7.64
N VAL A 567 5.86 -36.17 -8.46
CA VAL A 567 4.81 -37.20 -8.66
C VAL A 567 5.31 -38.31 -9.58
N CYS A 568 5.97 -37.97 -10.70
CA CYS A 568 6.52 -38.94 -11.64
C CYS A 568 7.63 -39.81 -11.01
N GLU A 569 8.52 -39.24 -10.21
CA GLU A 569 9.53 -39.98 -9.45
C GLU A 569 8.89 -40.93 -8.41
N GLU A 570 7.80 -40.55 -7.74
CA GLU A 570 7.09 -41.47 -6.85
C GLU A 570 6.52 -42.65 -7.66
N PHE A 571 5.79 -42.37 -8.73
CA PHE A 571 5.19 -43.39 -9.59
C PHE A 571 6.21 -44.36 -10.18
N GLN A 572 7.30 -43.84 -10.77
CA GLN A 572 8.32 -44.64 -11.43
C GLN A 572 9.23 -45.38 -10.44
N VAL A 573 9.71 -44.71 -9.38
CA VAL A 573 10.74 -45.27 -8.49
C VAL A 573 10.14 -46.12 -7.36
N ARG A 574 8.94 -45.80 -6.85
CA ARG A 574 8.29 -46.57 -5.77
C ARG A 574 7.32 -47.63 -6.27
N PHE A 575 6.63 -47.38 -7.37
CA PHE A 575 5.60 -48.29 -7.91
C PHE A 575 6.02 -48.94 -9.24
N GLY A 576 7.24 -48.70 -9.72
CA GLY A 576 7.75 -49.32 -10.95
C GLY A 576 7.00 -48.92 -12.22
N GLY A 577 6.15 -47.88 -12.17
CA GLY A 577 5.19 -47.56 -13.23
C GLY A 577 3.89 -48.37 -13.21
N ASP A 578 3.63 -49.18 -12.17
CA ASP A 578 2.38 -49.93 -12.04
C ASP A 578 1.22 -49.01 -11.57
N HIS A 579 0.29 -48.76 -12.49
CA HIS A 579 -0.93 -48.01 -12.24
C HIS A 579 -1.86 -48.69 -11.22
N VAL A 580 -1.90 -50.02 -11.14
CA VAL A 580 -2.78 -50.77 -10.23
C VAL A 580 -2.28 -50.63 -8.79
N ALA A 581 -0.98 -50.89 -8.57
CA ALA A 581 -0.36 -50.69 -7.25
C ALA A 581 -0.42 -49.21 -6.79
N PHE A 582 -0.28 -48.26 -7.72
CA PHE A 582 -0.38 -46.83 -7.41
C PHE A 582 -1.81 -46.40 -7.04
N GLU A 583 -2.82 -46.82 -7.81
CA GLU A 583 -4.23 -46.51 -7.53
C GLU A 583 -4.71 -47.16 -6.22
N ALA A 584 -4.25 -48.38 -5.92
CA ALA A 584 -4.52 -49.04 -4.64
C ALA A 584 -4.00 -48.24 -3.43
N LYS A 585 -2.90 -47.48 -3.59
CA LYS A 585 -2.34 -46.63 -2.53
C LYS A 585 -2.93 -45.21 -2.52
N PHE A 586 -3.37 -44.68 -3.66
CA PHE A 586 -3.93 -43.34 -3.81
C PHE A 586 -5.31 -43.35 -4.53
N PRO A 587 -6.33 -44.01 -3.95
CA PRO A 587 -7.59 -44.29 -4.64
C PRO A 587 -8.38 -43.03 -5.01
N GLY A 588 -8.86 -42.99 -6.25
CA GLY A 588 -9.66 -41.90 -6.81
C GLY A 588 -8.87 -40.60 -7.06
N MET A 589 -7.53 -40.63 -6.98
CA MET A 589 -6.69 -39.43 -7.07
C MET A 589 -6.05 -39.23 -8.46
N ARG A 590 -6.09 -40.23 -9.36
CA ARG A 590 -5.53 -40.16 -10.72
C ARG A 590 -5.92 -38.90 -11.49
N ASN A 591 -7.18 -38.47 -11.39
CA ASN A 591 -7.72 -37.29 -12.10
C ASN A 591 -7.68 -35.99 -11.28
N LYS A 592 -6.92 -35.95 -10.18
CA LYS A 592 -6.86 -34.82 -9.23
C LYS A 592 -5.42 -34.50 -8.83
N PHE A 593 -4.59 -34.10 -9.78
CA PHE A 593 -3.13 -33.93 -9.62
C PHE A 593 -2.71 -33.17 -8.34
N THR A 594 -3.38 -32.06 -8.01
CA THR A 594 -3.09 -31.28 -6.78
C THR A 594 -3.42 -32.03 -5.48
N MET A 595 -4.44 -32.90 -5.47
CA MET A 595 -4.76 -33.75 -4.31
C MET A 595 -3.77 -34.90 -4.22
N LEU A 596 -3.46 -35.56 -5.34
CA LEU A 596 -2.46 -36.63 -5.43
C LEU A 596 -1.09 -36.18 -4.89
N MET A 597 -0.61 -35.01 -5.34
CA MET A 597 0.64 -34.41 -4.87
C MET A 597 0.63 -34.16 -3.34
N LYS A 598 -0.50 -33.74 -2.76
CA LYS A 598 -0.64 -33.56 -1.31
C LYS A 598 -0.61 -34.91 -0.57
N ALA A 599 -1.29 -35.93 -1.08
CA ALA A 599 -1.30 -37.26 -0.50
C ALA A 599 0.12 -37.88 -0.48
N ILE A 600 0.85 -37.81 -1.60
CA ILE A 600 2.24 -38.28 -1.69
C ILE A 600 3.15 -37.51 -0.71
N ARG A 601 2.94 -36.20 -0.49
CA ARG A 601 3.70 -35.43 0.51
C ARG A 601 3.41 -35.86 1.95
N VAL A 602 2.17 -36.26 2.27
CA VAL A 602 1.83 -36.82 3.59
C VAL A 602 2.48 -38.18 3.76
N GLU A 603 2.40 -39.06 2.75
CA GLU A 603 3.03 -40.38 2.77
C GLU A 603 4.56 -40.28 2.94
N ARG A 604 5.25 -39.46 2.14
CA ARG A 604 6.71 -39.19 2.30
C ARG A 604 7.07 -38.59 3.66
N LYS A 605 6.13 -37.94 4.36
CA LYS A 605 6.33 -37.46 5.74
C LYS A 605 6.19 -38.59 6.75
N LEU A 606 5.21 -39.49 6.59
CA LEU A 606 5.06 -40.69 7.42
C LEU A 606 6.27 -41.63 7.28
N ARG A 607 6.83 -41.77 6.06
CA ARG A 607 8.05 -42.55 5.78
C ARG A 607 9.36 -41.88 6.22
N GLY A 608 9.32 -40.67 6.81
CA GLY A 608 10.52 -39.95 7.26
C GLY A 608 11.43 -39.39 6.15
N GLU A 609 11.01 -39.44 4.88
CA GLU A 609 11.81 -39.04 3.71
C GLU A 609 11.93 -37.51 3.56
N THR A 610 11.15 -36.73 4.33
CA THR A 610 11.20 -35.26 4.30
C THR A 610 12.27 -34.72 5.24
N LYS A 611 13.43 -34.37 4.68
CA LYS A 611 14.43 -33.56 5.39
C LYS A 611 13.82 -32.21 5.77
N SER A 612 13.74 -31.92 7.07
CA SER A 612 13.42 -30.57 7.56
C SER A 612 14.34 -29.55 6.91
N ARG A 613 13.76 -28.49 6.33
CA ARG A 613 14.52 -27.45 5.64
C ARG A 613 15.40 -26.75 6.65
N ARG A 614 16.71 -27.04 6.65
CA ARG A 614 17.71 -26.24 7.39
C ARG A 614 17.46 -24.76 7.06
N THR A 615 17.02 -24.01 8.07
CA THR A 615 16.99 -22.55 8.01
C THR A 615 18.40 -22.09 7.68
N ARG A 616 18.56 -21.32 6.60
CA ARG A 616 19.83 -20.64 6.34
C ARG A 616 20.10 -19.72 7.53
N LYS A 617 21.28 -19.90 8.14
CA LYS A 617 21.88 -18.90 9.03
C LYS A 617 22.19 -17.64 8.23
#